data_AF-A0A956KPL5-F1
#
_entry.id   AF-A0A956KPL5-F1
#
_cell.length_a   1.000
_cell.length_b   1.000
_cell.length_c   1.000
_cell.angle_alpha   90.00
_cell.angle_beta   90.00
_cell.angle_gamma   90.00
#
_symmetry.space_group_name_H-M   'P 1'
#
loop_
_entity.id
_entity.type
_entity.pdbx_description
1 polymer ?
#
loop_
_entity_poly.entity_id
_entity_poly.type
_entity_poly.pdbx_seq_one_letter_code
_entity_poly.pdbx_strand_id
1 'polypeptide(L)'
;QLDRGDDEQAILELLARVQREAKAAGGALHVLNGNHEFMNALGDLRYVTPGGLADFADAPGVDVGRPELGEVMAQAPEPAQARVAAFWPGQPWAKELAKRNVVVVVGDSVFAHGGVLPSYADQLEAINAEARAWLAGDRPAPPAAIIAPDGPVWTRDYSNEPGADDCAALGQALETIGAERMVVGHTVHTEGVTSACEGKVWMIDVGMAAHYGGPTQVLEIRGDAVEVLRE
;
A
#
# COMPACT_ATOMS: atom_id res chain seq x y z
N GLN A 1 2.42 3.97 -4.23
CA GLN A 1 2.16 5.35 -4.69
C GLN A 1 3.40 6.19 -4.52
N LEU A 2 4.19 5.84 -3.50
CA LEU A 2 5.57 6.28 -3.36
C LEU A 2 6.56 5.41 -4.16
N ASP A 3 7.74 5.98 -4.34
CA ASP A 3 8.96 5.48 -4.95
C ASP A 3 8.93 5.27 -6.47
N ARG A 4 10.12 5.24 -7.08
CA ARG A 4 10.36 5.06 -8.52
C ARG A 4 9.73 6.11 -9.45
N GLY A 5 9.29 7.23 -8.89
CA GLY A 5 8.79 8.41 -9.62
C GLY A 5 9.15 9.70 -8.87
N ASP A 6 8.97 10.84 -9.53
CA ASP A 6 9.37 12.16 -9.00
C ASP A 6 8.16 13.07 -8.68
N ASP A 7 6.93 12.59 -8.88
CA ASP A 7 5.67 13.36 -8.71
C ASP A 7 4.82 12.82 -7.54
N GLU A 8 5.47 12.26 -6.52
CA GLU A 8 4.84 11.48 -5.46
C GLU A 8 3.95 12.34 -4.55
N GLN A 9 4.39 13.56 -4.19
CA GLN A 9 3.59 14.52 -3.45
C GLN A 9 2.30 14.84 -4.21
N ALA A 10 2.40 15.15 -5.50
CA ALA A 10 1.25 15.49 -6.33
C ALA A 10 0.26 14.32 -6.45
N ILE A 11 0.77 13.08 -6.56
CA ILE A 11 -0.06 11.86 -6.54
C ILE A 11 -0.83 11.73 -5.23
N LEU A 12 -0.16 11.91 -4.07
CA LEU A 12 -0.84 11.80 -2.78
C LEU A 12 -1.89 12.90 -2.57
N GLU A 13 -1.62 14.12 -3.00
CA GLU A 13 -2.58 15.24 -2.96
C GLU A 13 -3.78 15.00 -3.88
N LEU A 14 -3.55 14.47 -5.08
CA LEU A 14 -4.59 14.05 -6.01
C LEU A 14 -5.50 13.00 -5.37
N LEU A 15 -4.94 11.93 -4.80
CA LEU A 15 -5.72 10.88 -4.14
C LEU A 15 -6.53 11.44 -2.98
N ALA A 16 -5.95 12.33 -2.16
CA ALA A 16 -6.66 12.99 -1.07
C ALA A 16 -7.83 13.87 -1.58
N ARG A 17 -7.66 14.57 -2.71
CA ARG A 17 -8.73 15.34 -3.36
C ARG A 17 -9.83 14.43 -3.88
N VAL A 18 -9.49 13.42 -4.68
CA VAL A 18 -10.45 12.47 -5.26
C VAL A 18 -11.22 11.75 -4.17
N GLN A 19 -10.59 11.42 -3.03
CA GLN A 19 -11.29 10.82 -1.90
C GLN A 19 -12.40 11.71 -1.32
N ARG A 20 -12.19 13.04 -1.26
CA ARG A 20 -13.23 13.99 -0.84
C ARG A 20 -14.34 14.10 -1.89
N GLU A 21 -13.96 14.17 -3.16
CA GLU A 21 -14.90 14.28 -4.29
C GLU A 21 -15.79 13.02 -4.39
N ALA A 22 -15.20 11.83 -4.30
CA ALA A 22 -15.92 10.55 -4.29
C ALA A 22 -16.95 10.51 -3.16
N LYS A 23 -16.56 10.92 -1.95
CA LYS A 23 -17.48 11.02 -0.81
C LYS A 23 -18.62 12.02 -1.07
N ALA A 24 -18.32 13.19 -1.64
CA ALA A 24 -19.33 14.19 -1.96
C ALA A 24 -20.33 13.71 -3.03
N ALA A 25 -19.89 12.83 -3.92
CA ALA A 25 -20.70 12.18 -4.96
C ALA A 25 -21.49 10.95 -4.46
N GLY A 26 -21.36 10.57 -3.19
CA GLY A 26 -22.06 9.42 -2.60
C GLY A 26 -21.30 8.09 -2.71
N GLY A 27 -20.05 8.10 -3.15
CA GLY A 27 -19.15 6.95 -3.19
C GLY A 27 -18.03 7.03 -2.16
N ALA A 28 -16.96 6.27 -2.40
CA ALA A 28 -15.74 6.30 -1.60
C ALA A 28 -14.52 5.94 -2.46
N LEU A 29 -13.36 6.47 -2.09
CA LEU A 29 -12.06 5.97 -2.54
C LEU A 29 -11.35 5.40 -1.33
N HIS A 30 -10.93 4.14 -1.42
CA HIS A 30 -10.13 3.48 -0.39
C HIS A 30 -8.69 3.34 -0.90
N VAL A 31 -7.81 4.23 -0.45
CA VAL A 31 -6.37 4.12 -0.71
C VAL A 31 -5.76 3.23 0.36
N LEU A 32 -5.05 2.18 -0.05
CA LEU A 32 -4.34 1.27 0.86
C LEU A 32 -2.86 1.64 0.98
N ASN A 33 -2.28 1.35 2.14
CA ASN A 33 -0.84 1.42 2.36
C ASN A 33 -0.18 0.13 1.87
N GLY A 34 0.78 0.25 0.94
CA GLY A 34 1.64 -0.85 0.49
C GLY A 34 3.00 -0.86 1.19
N ASN A 35 3.90 -1.72 0.72
CA ASN A 35 5.24 -1.83 1.32
C ASN A 35 6.02 -0.52 1.18
N HIS A 36 5.93 0.17 0.04
CA HIS A 36 6.66 1.43 -0.19
C HIS A 36 6.23 2.55 0.78
N GLU A 37 4.95 2.65 1.11
CA GLU A 37 4.47 3.60 2.12
C GLU A 37 5.09 3.32 3.51
N PHE A 38 5.23 2.05 3.88
CA PHE A 38 5.87 1.67 5.14
C PHE A 38 7.40 1.74 5.11
N MET A 39 8.04 1.43 3.97
CA MET A 39 9.48 1.59 3.78
C MET A 39 9.91 3.04 4.03
N ASN A 40 9.18 4.00 3.46
CA ASN A 40 9.44 5.42 3.69
C ASN A 40 9.30 5.81 5.17
N ALA A 41 8.29 5.28 5.87
CA ALA A 41 8.14 5.47 7.31
C ALA A 41 9.22 4.76 8.16
N LEU A 42 9.84 3.70 7.64
CA LEU A 42 10.99 3.04 8.27
C LEU A 42 12.32 3.75 7.98
N GLY A 43 12.34 4.78 7.11
CA GLY A 43 13.57 5.39 6.61
C GLY A 43 14.31 4.53 5.58
N ASP A 44 13.66 3.49 5.05
CA ASP A 44 14.19 2.67 3.98
C ASP A 44 13.89 3.31 2.62
N LEU A 45 14.87 4.04 2.11
CA LEU A 45 14.73 4.87 0.90
C LEU A 45 15.40 4.25 -0.34
N ARG A 46 15.64 2.94 -0.34
CA ARG A 46 16.42 2.24 -1.40
C ARG A 46 15.81 2.34 -2.80
N TYR A 47 14.51 2.63 -2.93
CA TYR A 47 13.82 2.75 -4.21
C TYR A 47 13.42 4.19 -4.58
N VAL A 48 13.80 5.16 -3.75
CA VAL A 48 13.51 6.56 -3.98
C VAL A 48 14.51 7.11 -5.00
N THR A 49 14.01 7.83 -6.00
CA THR A 49 14.80 8.53 -7.00
C THR A 49 15.40 9.83 -6.42
N PRO A 50 16.43 10.42 -7.05
CA PRO A 50 16.93 11.73 -6.63
C PRO A 50 15.84 12.82 -6.63
N GLY A 51 14.89 12.80 -7.58
CA GLY A 51 13.75 13.71 -7.60
C GLY A 51 12.79 13.45 -6.43
N GLY A 52 12.40 12.20 -6.22
CA GLY A 52 11.57 11.79 -5.08
C GLY A 52 12.15 12.17 -3.70
N LEU A 53 13.48 12.18 -3.54
CA LEU A 53 14.12 12.65 -2.30
C LEU A 53 13.83 14.14 -2.02
N ALA A 54 13.79 14.96 -3.07
CA ALA A 54 13.54 16.40 -2.98
C ALA A 54 12.05 16.78 -3.04
N ASP A 55 11.19 15.89 -3.55
CA ASP A 55 9.77 16.15 -3.84
C ASP A 55 8.99 16.73 -2.64
N PHE A 56 9.33 16.31 -1.41
CA PHE A 56 8.65 16.76 -0.19
C PHE A 56 9.32 17.95 0.53
N ALA A 57 10.36 18.56 -0.03
CA ALA A 57 11.12 19.63 0.63
C ALA A 57 10.28 20.86 0.96
N ASP A 58 9.34 21.22 0.09
CA ASP A 58 8.44 22.37 0.25
C ASP A 58 7.03 21.97 0.73
N ALA A 59 6.84 20.70 1.11
CA ALA A 59 5.53 20.19 1.45
C ALA A 59 5.02 20.77 2.79
N PRO A 60 3.74 21.15 2.89
CA PRO A 60 3.20 21.78 4.10
C PRO A 60 3.44 20.96 5.38
N GLY A 61 4.07 21.61 6.36
CA GLY A 61 4.33 21.04 7.68
C GLY A 61 5.61 20.21 7.79
N VAL A 62 6.31 19.91 6.69
CA VAL A 62 7.61 19.24 6.73
C VAL A 62 8.64 20.20 7.34
N ASP A 63 9.33 19.72 8.38
CA ASP A 63 10.34 20.50 9.10
C ASP A 63 11.43 19.56 9.63
N VAL A 64 12.63 19.69 9.07
CA VAL A 64 13.80 18.88 9.43
C VAL A 64 14.37 19.24 10.81
N GLY A 65 14.01 20.40 11.36
CA GLY A 65 14.48 20.89 12.66
C GLY A 65 13.68 20.40 13.87
N ARG A 66 12.68 19.54 13.66
CA ARG A 66 11.84 19.01 14.73
C ARG A 66 12.65 18.19 15.74
N PRO A 67 12.59 18.50 17.06
CA PRO A 67 13.39 17.82 18.07
C PRO A 67 13.20 16.30 18.10
N GLU A 68 11.98 15.82 17.86
CA GLU A 68 11.67 14.38 17.84
C GLU A 68 12.36 13.62 16.69
N LEU A 69 12.88 14.33 15.68
CA LEU A 69 13.61 13.74 14.57
C LEU A 69 15.13 13.74 14.78
N GLY A 70 15.64 14.32 15.88
CA GLY A 70 17.08 14.54 16.07
C GLY A 70 17.95 13.30 15.89
N GLU A 71 17.54 12.15 16.43
CA GLU A 71 18.30 10.89 16.32
C GLU A 71 18.34 10.33 14.89
N VAL A 72 17.21 10.37 14.18
CA VAL A 72 17.16 9.90 12.78
C VAL A 72 17.82 10.89 11.83
N MET A 73 17.68 12.20 12.06
CA MET A 73 18.29 13.24 11.23
C MET A 73 19.81 13.25 11.30
N ALA A 74 20.39 12.88 12.45
CA ALA A 74 21.84 12.72 12.59
C ALA A 74 22.40 11.59 11.69
N GLN A 75 21.55 10.64 11.27
CA GLN A 75 21.92 9.50 10.43
C GLN A 75 21.45 9.67 8.98
N ALA A 76 20.45 10.52 8.74
CA ALA A 76 19.90 10.76 7.41
C ALA A 76 20.86 11.62 6.57
N PRO A 77 21.26 11.15 5.37
CA PRO A 77 21.98 12.00 4.41
C PRO A 77 21.17 13.26 4.08
N GLU A 78 21.84 14.39 3.85
CA GLU A 78 21.18 15.68 3.56
C GLU A 78 20.09 15.59 2.48
N PRO A 79 20.29 14.91 1.32
CA PRO A 79 19.23 14.78 0.32
C PRO A 79 17.97 14.05 0.82
N ALA A 80 18.08 13.21 1.84
CA ALA A 80 16.97 12.43 2.38
C ALA A 80 16.22 13.13 3.53
N GLN A 81 16.78 14.20 4.11
CA GLN A 81 16.23 14.78 5.35
C GLN A 81 14.79 15.27 5.19
N ALA A 82 14.48 15.95 4.09
CA ALA A 82 13.11 16.39 3.80
C ALA A 82 12.12 15.22 3.77
N ARG A 83 12.48 14.15 3.07
CA ARG A 83 11.65 12.96 2.94
C ARG A 83 11.50 12.20 4.25
N VAL A 84 12.56 12.08 5.04
CA VAL A 84 12.48 11.53 6.41
C VAL A 84 11.56 12.40 7.26
N ALA A 85 11.69 13.74 7.20
CA ALA A 85 10.84 14.66 7.93
C ALA A 85 9.38 14.67 7.46
N ALA A 86 9.10 14.17 6.26
CA ALA A 86 7.74 13.96 5.77
C ALA A 86 7.12 12.66 6.32
N PHE A 87 7.85 11.55 6.24
CA PHE A 87 7.30 10.20 6.41
C PHE A 87 7.65 9.48 7.71
N TRP A 88 8.59 9.99 8.51
CA TRP A 88 8.87 9.39 9.81
C TRP A 88 7.60 9.33 10.67
N PRO A 89 7.36 8.27 11.48
CA PRO A 89 6.19 8.14 12.33
C PRO A 89 5.84 9.43 13.09
N GLY A 90 4.58 9.85 12.99
CA GLY A 90 4.08 11.08 13.61
C GLY A 90 4.32 12.38 12.82
N GLN A 91 5.03 12.31 11.70
CA GLN A 91 5.23 13.45 10.81
C GLN A 91 4.06 13.65 9.83
N PRO A 92 3.94 14.81 9.16
CA PRO A 92 2.72 15.19 8.45
C PRO A 92 2.23 14.16 7.44
N TRP A 93 3.13 13.63 6.59
CA TRP A 93 2.75 12.68 5.56
C TRP A 93 2.57 11.27 6.12
N ALA A 94 3.34 10.88 7.14
CA ALA A 94 3.07 9.67 7.92
C ALA A 94 1.64 9.67 8.51
N LYS A 95 1.20 10.83 9.04
CA LYS A 95 -0.16 11.02 9.57
C LYS A 95 -1.24 10.99 8.48
N GLU A 96 -0.93 11.41 7.25
CA GLU A 96 -1.84 11.20 6.12
C GLU A 96 -1.95 9.72 5.75
N LEU A 97 -0.85 8.97 5.75
CA LEU A 97 -0.85 7.52 5.56
C LEU A 97 -1.57 6.79 6.71
N ALA A 98 -1.51 7.32 7.94
CA ALA A 98 -2.20 6.78 9.11
C ALA A 98 -3.74 6.82 9.01
N LYS A 99 -4.31 7.53 8.03
CA LYS A 99 -5.76 7.54 7.76
C LYS A 99 -6.21 6.37 6.88
N ARG A 100 -5.26 5.59 6.35
CA ARG A 100 -5.48 4.52 5.37
C ARG A 100 -5.40 3.15 6.04
N ASN A 101 -6.03 2.16 5.41
CA ASN A 101 -5.95 0.78 5.84
C ASN A 101 -4.84 0.04 5.08
N VAL A 102 -4.44 -1.10 5.61
CA VAL A 102 -3.56 -2.08 4.96
C VAL A 102 -4.40 -3.08 4.17
N VAL A 103 -5.51 -3.54 4.78
CA VAL A 103 -6.47 -4.46 4.17
C VAL A 103 -7.87 -3.90 4.29
N VAL A 104 -8.69 -4.00 3.24
CA VAL A 104 -10.11 -3.63 3.25
C VAL A 104 -10.94 -4.76 2.64
N VAL A 105 -12.10 -5.01 3.23
CA VAL A 105 -13.14 -5.89 2.65
C VAL A 105 -14.28 -5.02 2.15
N VAL A 106 -14.67 -5.20 0.89
CA VAL A 106 -15.83 -4.53 0.26
C VAL A 106 -16.69 -5.60 -0.41
N GLY A 107 -17.91 -5.79 0.09
CA GLY A 107 -18.74 -6.94 -0.32
C GLY A 107 -17.96 -8.23 -0.06
N ASP A 108 -17.91 -9.10 -1.07
CA ASP A 108 -17.22 -10.40 -0.98
C ASP A 108 -15.77 -10.35 -1.49
N SER A 109 -15.16 -9.16 -1.53
CA SER A 109 -13.80 -8.95 -2.05
C SER A 109 -12.87 -8.36 -0.98
N VAL A 110 -11.72 -9.01 -0.79
CA VAL A 110 -10.62 -8.53 0.06
C VAL A 110 -9.58 -7.82 -0.82
N PHE A 111 -9.15 -6.63 -0.40
CA PHE A 111 -8.11 -5.86 -1.08
C PHE A 111 -6.90 -5.73 -0.16
N ALA A 112 -5.74 -6.13 -0.64
CA ALA A 112 -4.46 -6.03 0.06
C ALA A 112 -3.33 -5.71 -0.93
N HIS A 113 -2.19 -5.21 -0.44
CA HIS A 113 -1.08 -4.88 -1.33
C HIS A 113 -0.39 -6.14 -1.87
N GLY A 114 0.05 -7.06 -0.99
CA GLY A 114 0.67 -8.34 -1.40
C GLY A 114 -0.30 -9.53 -1.33
N GLY A 115 -1.12 -9.60 -0.28
CA GLY A 115 -2.07 -10.68 -0.04
C GLY A 115 -2.39 -10.84 1.44
N VAL A 116 -3.28 -11.75 1.83
CA VAL A 116 -3.53 -12.07 3.25
C VAL A 116 -3.43 -13.59 3.44
N LEU A 117 -2.34 -14.04 4.07
CA LEU A 117 -2.17 -15.45 4.39
C LEU A 117 -3.10 -15.90 5.53
N PRO A 118 -3.39 -17.21 5.67
CA PRO A 118 -4.26 -17.72 6.74
C PRO A 118 -3.86 -17.28 8.14
N SER A 119 -2.56 -17.12 8.41
CA SER A 119 -2.01 -16.66 9.69
C SER A 119 -2.40 -15.21 10.06
N TYR A 120 -2.90 -14.41 9.12
CA TYR A 120 -3.32 -13.03 9.31
C TYR A 120 -4.82 -12.82 9.09
N ALA A 121 -5.55 -13.84 8.63
CA ALA A 121 -6.91 -13.74 8.13
C ALA A 121 -7.95 -13.33 9.21
N ASP A 122 -7.68 -13.66 10.47
CA ASP A 122 -8.52 -13.32 11.64
C ASP A 122 -8.07 -12.03 12.37
N GLN A 123 -7.07 -11.32 11.84
CA GLN A 123 -6.41 -10.20 12.50
C GLN A 123 -6.49 -8.88 11.70
N LEU A 124 -7.36 -8.79 10.69
CA LEU A 124 -7.42 -7.64 9.78
C LEU A 124 -7.61 -6.30 10.52
N GLU A 125 -8.51 -6.25 11.49
CA GLU A 125 -8.78 -5.06 12.29
C GLU A 125 -7.57 -4.65 13.13
N ALA A 126 -6.90 -5.63 13.75
CA ALA A 126 -5.71 -5.39 14.57
C ALA A 126 -4.54 -4.88 13.71
N ILE A 127 -4.28 -5.53 12.56
CA ILE A 127 -3.24 -5.11 11.60
C ILE A 127 -3.49 -3.68 11.15
N ASN A 128 -4.72 -3.38 10.75
CA ASN A 128 -5.11 -2.03 10.34
C ASN A 128 -4.94 -1.01 11.49
N ALA A 129 -5.38 -1.32 12.70
CA ALA A 129 -5.28 -0.41 13.85
C ALA A 129 -3.82 -0.15 14.25
N GLU A 130 -2.99 -1.19 14.34
CA GLU A 130 -1.59 -1.08 14.73
C GLU A 130 -0.74 -0.35 13.70
N ALA A 131 -1.02 -0.57 12.42
CA ALA A 131 -0.35 0.14 11.33
C ALA A 131 -0.68 1.63 11.36
N ARG A 132 -1.96 2.00 11.50
CA ARG A 132 -2.39 3.40 11.63
C ARG A 132 -1.79 4.06 12.87
N ALA A 133 -1.84 3.39 14.02
CA ALA A 133 -1.28 3.90 15.27
C ALA A 133 0.23 4.17 15.16
N TRP A 134 0.97 3.28 14.49
CA TRP A 134 2.41 3.49 14.31
C TRP A 134 2.73 4.62 13.35
N LEU A 135 2.07 4.68 12.19
CA LEU A 135 2.23 5.82 11.27
C LEU A 135 1.87 7.16 11.93
N ALA A 136 0.87 7.18 12.82
CA ALA A 136 0.48 8.36 13.60
C ALA A 136 1.51 8.77 14.67
N GLY A 137 2.47 7.90 15.00
CA GLY A 137 3.46 8.10 16.08
C GLY A 137 2.98 7.64 17.46
N ASP A 138 1.83 6.96 17.54
CA ASP A 138 1.21 6.51 18.79
C ASP A 138 1.75 5.15 19.28
N ARG A 139 2.66 4.54 18.51
CA ARG A 139 3.32 3.27 18.84
C ARG A 139 4.83 3.38 18.55
N PRO A 140 5.70 2.84 19.42
CA PRO A 140 7.15 3.05 19.29
C PRO A 140 7.84 2.17 18.24
N ALA A 141 7.21 1.07 17.81
CA ALA A 141 7.79 0.10 16.88
C ALA A 141 6.79 -0.26 15.77
N PRO A 142 7.23 -0.66 14.56
CA PRO A 142 6.34 -1.11 13.49
C PRO A 142 5.62 -2.43 13.84
N PRO A 143 4.45 -2.74 13.23
CA PRO A 143 3.74 -3.98 13.54
C PRO A 143 4.46 -5.15 12.89
N ALA A 144 4.47 -6.32 13.55
CA ALA A 144 5.12 -7.51 13.03
C ALA A 144 4.62 -7.86 11.62
N ALA A 145 3.29 -7.82 11.41
CA ALA A 145 2.65 -8.09 10.13
C ALA A 145 3.09 -7.14 8.99
N ILE A 146 3.62 -5.94 9.30
CA ILE A 146 4.05 -4.97 8.29
C ILE A 146 5.52 -5.19 7.88
N ILE A 147 6.34 -5.70 8.79
CA ILE A 147 7.77 -5.94 8.53
C ILE A 147 8.09 -7.40 8.18
N ALA A 148 7.15 -8.31 8.43
CA ALA A 148 7.32 -9.71 8.10
C ALA A 148 7.31 -9.91 6.57
N PRO A 149 8.24 -10.72 6.00
CA PRO A 149 8.26 -11.02 4.57
C PRO A 149 7.00 -11.70 4.04
N ASP A 150 6.31 -12.45 4.91
CA ASP A 150 5.03 -13.11 4.63
C ASP A 150 3.81 -12.22 4.96
N GLY A 151 4.07 -10.99 5.41
CA GLY A 151 3.05 -10.04 5.84
C GLY A 151 2.22 -9.47 4.69
N PRO A 152 1.08 -8.81 4.98
CA PRO A 152 0.10 -8.46 3.95
C PRO A 152 0.54 -7.47 2.87
N VAL A 153 1.66 -6.78 3.11
CA VAL A 153 2.25 -5.84 2.15
C VAL A 153 3.47 -6.40 1.42
N TRP A 154 3.91 -7.62 1.73
CA TRP A 154 5.15 -8.20 1.18
C TRP A 154 4.96 -9.55 0.51
N THR A 155 4.03 -10.38 0.98
CA THR A 155 3.84 -11.72 0.42
C THR A 155 3.57 -11.65 -1.09
N ARG A 156 4.10 -12.64 -1.80
CA ARG A 156 3.89 -12.85 -3.23
C ARG A 156 3.26 -14.21 -3.52
N ASP A 157 2.88 -14.95 -2.50
CA ASP A 157 2.44 -16.34 -2.61
C ASP A 157 1.21 -16.47 -3.53
N TYR A 158 0.36 -15.45 -3.56
CA TYR A 158 -0.84 -15.43 -4.41
C TYR A 158 -0.66 -14.69 -5.74
N SER A 159 0.52 -14.16 -6.03
CA SER A 159 0.78 -13.33 -7.21
C SER A 159 2.01 -13.74 -8.03
N ASN A 160 2.92 -14.54 -7.49
CA ASN A 160 4.09 -15.03 -8.21
C ASN A 160 3.90 -16.50 -8.62
N GLU A 161 3.10 -16.70 -9.67
CA GLU A 161 2.79 -18.03 -10.22
C GLU A 161 2.23 -19.02 -9.16
N PRO A 162 1.09 -18.68 -8.50
CA PRO A 162 0.56 -19.48 -7.39
C PRO A 162 0.27 -20.93 -7.79
N GLY A 163 0.76 -21.86 -6.98
CA GLY A 163 0.55 -23.30 -7.11
C GLY A 163 -0.67 -23.81 -6.36
N ALA A 164 -0.83 -25.14 -6.34
CA ALA A 164 -1.96 -25.79 -5.68
C ALA A 164 -2.01 -25.51 -4.16
N ASP A 165 -0.86 -25.51 -3.50
CA ASP A 165 -0.75 -25.24 -2.06
C ASP A 165 -1.10 -23.77 -1.75
N ASP A 166 -0.64 -22.83 -2.58
CA ASP A 166 -0.99 -21.40 -2.46
C ASP A 166 -2.48 -21.18 -2.65
N CYS A 167 -3.09 -21.83 -3.64
CA CYS A 167 -4.53 -21.76 -3.87
C CYS A 167 -5.35 -22.38 -2.72
N ALA A 168 -4.86 -23.44 -2.08
CA ALA A 168 -5.49 -24.01 -0.89
C ALA A 168 -5.41 -23.05 0.30
N ALA A 169 -4.23 -22.45 0.54
CA ALA A 169 -4.03 -21.44 1.57
C ALA A 169 -4.91 -20.19 1.33
N LEU A 170 -5.01 -19.72 0.09
CA LEU A 170 -5.91 -18.64 -0.31
C LEU A 170 -7.36 -18.99 0.03
N GLY A 171 -7.79 -20.21 -0.28
CA GLY A 171 -9.13 -20.70 0.07
C GLY A 171 -9.41 -20.64 1.57
N GLN A 172 -8.46 -21.08 2.40
CA GLN A 172 -8.58 -21.02 3.85
C GLN A 172 -8.64 -19.58 4.38
N ALA A 173 -7.80 -18.68 3.85
CA ALA A 173 -7.81 -17.28 4.23
C ALA A 173 -9.14 -16.61 3.88
N LEU A 174 -9.66 -16.83 2.66
CA LEU A 174 -10.95 -16.32 2.21
C LEU A 174 -12.12 -16.85 3.04
N GLU A 175 -12.11 -18.15 3.39
CA GLU A 175 -13.11 -18.74 4.28
C GLU A 175 -13.09 -18.10 5.68
N THR A 176 -11.89 -17.87 6.22
CA THR A 176 -11.72 -17.23 7.53
C THR A 176 -12.21 -15.78 7.52
N ILE A 177 -11.95 -15.04 6.44
CA ILE A 177 -12.37 -13.64 6.28
C ILE A 177 -13.88 -13.56 5.95
N GLY A 178 -14.46 -14.60 5.37
CA GLY A 178 -15.83 -14.59 4.87
C GLY A 178 -15.97 -13.83 3.54
N ALA A 179 -15.01 -14.01 2.63
CA ALA A 179 -14.99 -13.39 1.31
C ALA A 179 -14.83 -14.44 0.20
N GLU A 180 -15.16 -14.08 -1.04
CA GLU A 180 -15.06 -14.97 -2.20
C GLU A 180 -13.76 -14.82 -2.98
N ARG A 181 -13.17 -13.61 -2.97
CA ARG A 181 -12.00 -13.29 -3.78
C ARG A 181 -11.07 -12.29 -3.11
N MET A 182 -9.80 -12.35 -3.50
CA MET A 182 -8.76 -11.41 -3.10
C MET A 182 -8.23 -10.65 -4.31
N VAL A 183 -8.00 -9.36 -4.15
CA VAL A 183 -7.40 -8.48 -5.16
C VAL A 183 -6.07 -7.96 -4.60
N VAL A 184 -4.99 -8.21 -5.33
CA VAL A 184 -3.62 -7.94 -4.90
C VAL A 184 -2.84 -7.15 -5.95
N GLY A 185 -1.83 -6.39 -5.49
CA GLY A 185 -0.83 -5.75 -6.34
C GLY A 185 0.55 -6.35 -6.10
N HIS A 186 1.57 -5.49 -5.93
CA HIS A 186 2.93 -5.79 -5.46
C HIS A 186 3.83 -6.62 -6.41
N THR A 187 3.28 -7.66 -7.03
CA THR A 187 3.93 -8.43 -8.09
C THR A 187 3.47 -7.90 -9.43
N VAL A 188 4.44 -7.47 -10.23
CA VAL A 188 4.20 -6.76 -11.48
C VAL A 188 3.90 -7.76 -12.60
N HIS A 189 2.76 -7.59 -13.25
CA HIS A 189 2.31 -8.34 -14.42
C HIS A 189 2.16 -7.40 -15.62
N THR A 190 3.24 -7.17 -16.36
CA THR A 190 3.28 -6.18 -17.46
C THR A 190 2.34 -6.51 -18.62
N GLU A 191 1.90 -7.75 -18.76
CA GLU A 191 0.91 -8.16 -19.78
C GLU A 191 -0.53 -7.72 -19.45
N GLY A 192 -0.76 -7.26 -18.22
CA GLY A 192 -2.05 -6.76 -17.75
C GLY A 192 -2.61 -7.50 -16.54
N VAL A 193 -3.82 -7.12 -16.15
CA VAL A 193 -4.55 -7.73 -15.04
C VAL A 193 -4.78 -9.20 -15.34
N THR A 194 -4.43 -10.06 -14.38
CA THR A 194 -4.57 -11.51 -14.51
C THR A 194 -5.20 -12.11 -13.25
N SER A 195 -5.60 -13.38 -13.33
CA SER A 195 -6.22 -14.11 -12.22
C SER A 195 -5.67 -15.52 -12.11
N ALA A 196 -5.78 -16.10 -10.91
CA ALA A 196 -5.39 -17.47 -10.63
C ALA A 196 -6.38 -18.12 -9.64
N CYS A 197 -6.13 -19.38 -9.30
CA CYS A 197 -6.93 -20.15 -8.35
C CYS A 197 -8.44 -20.12 -8.65
N GLU A 198 -8.78 -20.37 -9.93
CA GLU A 198 -10.18 -20.35 -10.42
C GLU A 198 -10.90 -19.01 -10.18
N GLY A 199 -10.16 -17.90 -10.26
CA GLY A 199 -10.71 -16.54 -10.11
C GLY A 199 -10.82 -16.06 -8.66
N LYS A 200 -10.31 -16.83 -7.69
CA LYS A 200 -10.25 -16.43 -6.28
C LYS A 200 -9.19 -15.38 -5.99
N VAL A 201 -8.19 -15.20 -6.85
CA VAL A 201 -7.23 -14.09 -6.75
C VAL A 201 -7.10 -13.35 -8.07
N TRP A 202 -7.09 -12.02 -7.98
CA TRP A 202 -6.87 -11.09 -9.09
C TRP A 202 -5.62 -10.23 -8.81
N MET A 203 -4.68 -10.26 -9.75
CA MET A 203 -3.43 -9.51 -9.68
C MET A 203 -3.54 -8.27 -10.57
N ILE A 204 -3.55 -7.09 -9.94
CA ILE A 204 -3.86 -5.82 -10.61
C ILE A 204 -2.68 -4.87 -10.74
N ASP A 205 -1.49 -5.24 -10.23
CA ASP A 205 -0.28 -4.47 -10.47
C ASP A 205 0.25 -4.77 -11.87
N VAL A 206 -0.15 -3.93 -12.82
CA VAL A 206 0.23 -4.03 -14.23
C VAL A 206 1.54 -3.30 -14.56
N GLY A 207 2.26 -2.78 -13.55
CA GLY A 207 3.48 -2.01 -13.78
C GLY A 207 3.23 -0.63 -14.39
N MET A 208 2.18 0.06 -13.96
CA MET A 208 1.77 1.37 -14.49
C MET A 208 2.83 2.48 -14.28
N ALA A 209 3.73 2.32 -13.31
CA ALA A 209 4.81 3.27 -13.10
C ALA A 209 5.71 3.35 -14.35
N ALA A 210 6.17 4.56 -14.69
CA ALA A 210 7.04 4.80 -15.85
C ALA A 210 8.31 3.93 -15.84
N HIS A 211 8.78 3.53 -14.65
CA HIS A 211 9.88 2.58 -14.46
C HIS A 211 9.66 1.22 -15.14
N TYR A 212 8.41 0.74 -15.18
CA TYR A 212 8.03 -0.55 -15.75
C TYR A 212 7.41 -0.41 -17.14
N GLY A 213 6.67 0.67 -17.39
CA GLY A 213 6.08 0.96 -18.69
C GLY A 213 4.92 0.02 -19.07
N GLY A 214 4.26 -0.58 -18.08
CA GLY A 214 3.08 -1.40 -18.28
C GLY A 214 1.83 -0.59 -18.63
N PRO A 215 0.75 -1.26 -19.04
CA PRO A 215 -0.47 -0.60 -19.51
C PRO A 215 -1.27 0.04 -18.37
N THR A 216 -2.21 0.93 -18.70
CA THR A 216 -3.26 1.36 -17.77
C THR A 216 -4.45 0.38 -17.87
N GLN A 217 -4.77 -0.30 -16.78
CA GLN A 217 -5.94 -1.20 -16.71
C GLN A 217 -6.63 -1.09 -15.34
N VAL A 218 -7.93 -1.40 -15.32
CA VAL A 218 -8.75 -1.37 -14.11
C VAL A 218 -9.55 -2.67 -14.01
N LEU A 219 -9.59 -3.25 -12.82
CA LEU A 219 -10.51 -4.34 -12.49
C LEU A 219 -11.84 -3.75 -12.02
N GLU A 220 -12.90 -3.96 -12.78
CA GLU A 220 -14.26 -3.59 -12.39
C GLU A 220 -14.99 -4.81 -11.79
N ILE A 221 -15.62 -4.59 -10.63
CA ILE A 221 -16.43 -5.61 -9.94
C ILE A 221 -17.85 -5.05 -9.76
N ARG A 222 -18.85 -5.74 -10.32
CA ARG A 222 -20.28 -5.40 -10.20
C ARG A 222 -21.08 -6.62 -9.74
N GLY A 223 -21.22 -6.76 -8.42
CA GLY A 223 -21.74 -7.98 -7.80
C GLY A 223 -20.80 -9.15 -8.11
N ASP A 224 -21.31 -10.15 -8.81
CA ASP A 224 -20.55 -11.35 -9.20
C ASP A 224 -19.76 -11.16 -10.51
N ALA A 225 -20.06 -10.10 -11.27
CA ALA A 225 -19.36 -9.83 -12.53
C ALA A 225 -18.01 -9.17 -12.28
N VAL A 226 -16.97 -9.72 -12.91
CA VAL A 226 -15.61 -9.19 -12.87
C VAL A 226 -15.12 -8.95 -14.30
N GLU A 227 -14.70 -7.71 -14.61
CA GLU A 227 -14.27 -7.29 -15.94
C GLU A 227 -12.94 -6.51 -15.86
N VAL A 228 -12.07 -6.71 -16.85
CA VAL A 228 -10.85 -5.91 -17.01
C VAL A 228 -11.10 -4.82 -18.05
N LEU A 229 -11.16 -3.58 -17.58
CA LEU A 229 -11.25 -2.40 -18.42
C LEU A 229 -9.85 -2.01 -18.91
N ARG A 230 -9.74 -1.74 -20.20
CA ARG A 230 -8.51 -1.36 -20.89
C ARG A 230 -8.73 -0.03 -21.61
N GLU A 231 -7.69 0.79 -21.67
CA GLU A 231 -7.64 2.02 -22.48
C GLU A 231 -7.66 1.70 -23.99
#